data_AF-A0A0R2L5F0-F1
#
_entry.id   AF-A0A0R2L5F0-F1
#
_cell.length_a   1.000
_cell.length_b   1.000
_cell.length_c   1.000
_cell.angle_alpha   90.00
_cell.angle_beta   90.00
_cell.angle_gamma   90.00
#
_symmetry.space_group_name_H-M   'P 1'
#
loop_
_entity.id
_entity.type
_entity.pdbx_description
1 polymer ?
#
loop_
_entity_poly.entity_id
_entity_poly.type
_entity_poly.pdbx_seq_one_letter_code
_entity_poly.pdbx_strand_id
1 'polypeptide(L)'
;MAYDGLSTRYSVASDAALPDDLPVIPKVVSEYIEDAKAGHYELLDAMTKWTLDQPVFDWIHDNSDTFARAWVLGIWRVEETGEIVKLEE
;
A
#
# COMPACT_ATOMS: atom_id res chain seq x y z
N MET A 1 8.64 21.10 27.97
CA MET A 1 7.69 20.55 26.98
C MET A 1 8.45 19.55 26.14
N ALA A 2 7.98 18.30 26.13
CA ALA A 2 8.68 17.12 25.64
C ALA A 2 8.59 17.01 24.12
N TYR A 3 9.72 17.06 23.41
CA TYR A 3 9.82 16.74 21.98
C TYR A 3 10.86 15.66 21.65
N ASP A 4 11.56 15.09 22.64
CA ASP A 4 12.59 14.05 22.42
C ASP A 4 12.04 12.62 22.27
N GLY A 5 10.72 12.42 22.41
CA GLY A 5 10.11 11.08 22.40
C GLY A 5 9.63 10.58 21.04
N LEU A 6 9.62 11.44 20.02
CA LEU A 6 9.10 11.10 18.68
C LEU A 6 10.19 10.51 17.77
N SER A 7 11.43 11.00 17.84
CA SER A 7 12.52 10.55 16.96
C SER A 7 12.94 9.10 17.21
N THR A 8 12.87 8.63 18.47
CA THR A 8 13.31 7.28 18.84
C THR A 8 12.35 6.17 18.38
N ARG A 9 11.09 6.50 18.05
CA ARG A 9 10.12 5.48 17.57
C ARG A 9 10.27 5.14 16.08
N TYR A 10 10.96 5.99 15.31
CA TYR A 10 11.15 5.82 13.87
C TYR A 10 12.48 5.17 13.48
N SER A 11 13.40 4.96 14.44
CA SER A 11 14.77 4.47 14.18
C SER A 11 14.95 2.95 14.36
N VAL A 12 13.90 2.20 14.72
CA VAL A 12 13.96 0.74 14.95
C VAL A 12 13.19 -0.05 13.87
N ALA A 13 13.16 0.46 12.64
CA ALA A 13 12.57 -0.27 11.50
C ALA A 13 13.61 -0.62 10.41
N SER A 14 14.90 -0.43 10.69
CA SER A 14 15.95 -0.48 9.67
C SER A 14 16.63 -1.84 9.49
N ASP A 15 16.05 -2.94 10.00
CA ASP A 15 16.56 -4.30 9.73
C ASP A 15 15.49 -5.40 9.89
N ALA A 16 14.21 -5.03 9.77
CA ALA A 16 13.12 -5.96 10.02
C ALA A 16 12.90 -6.86 8.80
N ALA A 17 12.85 -8.17 9.03
CA ALA A 17 12.19 -9.11 8.15
C ALA A 17 10.87 -8.51 7.62
N LEU A 18 10.46 -8.91 6.41
CA LEU A 18 9.16 -8.52 5.85
C LEU A 18 8.10 -8.57 6.94
N PRO A 19 7.28 -7.52 7.13
CA PRO A 19 6.27 -7.56 8.17
C PRO A 19 5.42 -8.81 7.96
N ASP A 20 5.33 -9.67 8.97
CA ASP A 20 4.65 -10.98 8.88
C ASP A 20 3.20 -10.84 8.40
N ASP A 21 2.61 -9.64 8.57
CA ASP A 21 1.25 -9.29 8.21
C ASP A 21 1.25 -8.34 6.98
N LEU A 22 1.76 -8.84 5.86
CA LEU A 22 1.68 -8.15 4.57
C LEU A 22 0.21 -7.88 4.22
N PRO A 23 -0.11 -6.68 3.70
CA PRO A 23 -1.46 -6.38 3.24
C PRO A 23 -1.84 -7.38 2.14
N VAL A 24 -3.02 -7.97 2.26
CA VAL A 24 -3.57 -8.90 1.28
C VAL A 24 -4.57 -8.13 0.43
N ILE A 25 -4.33 -8.05 -0.86
CA ILE A 25 -5.16 -7.28 -1.78
C ILE A 25 -5.55 -8.12 -3.00
N PRO A 26 -6.72 -7.87 -3.60
CA PRO A 26 -7.12 -8.53 -4.84
C PRO A 26 -6.15 -8.20 -5.97
N LYS A 27 -6.02 -9.13 -6.93
CA LYS A 27 -5.15 -8.99 -8.09
C LYS A 27 -5.44 -7.72 -8.89
N VAL A 28 -6.71 -7.37 -9.08
CA VAL A 28 -7.12 -6.16 -9.78
C VAL A 28 -6.63 -4.88 -9.09
N VAL A 29 -6.54 -4.90 -7.76
CA VAL A 29 -6.01 -3.78 -6.98
C VAL A 29 -4.48 -3.76 -7.02
N SER A 30 -3.83 -4.93 -7.02
CA SER A 30 -2.38 -5.04 -7.26
C SER A 30 -1.98 -4.39 -8.58
N GLU A 31 -2.61 -4.82 -9.68
CA GLU A 31 -2.36 -4.28 -11.02
C GLU A 31 -2.58 -2.77 -11.06
N TYR A 32 -3.64 -2.29 -10.41
CA TYR A 32 -3.90 -0.86 -10.30
C TYR A 32 -2.80 -0.10 -9.53
N ILE A 33 -2.29 -0.62 -8.41
CA ILE A 33 -1.19 0.02 -7.66
C ILE A 33 0.06 0.10 -8.54
N GLU A 34 0.39 -0.97 -9.28
CA GLU A 34 1.52 -1.02 -10.19
C GLU A 34 1.41 0.05 -11.28
N ASP A 35 0.26 0.13 -11.95
CA ASP A 35 -0.01 1.13 -12.99
C ASP A 35 0.00 2.56 -12.44
N ALA A 36 -0.61 2.78 -11.28
CA ALA A 36 -0.67 4.09 -10.63
C ALA A 36 0.73 4.57 -10.21
N LYS A 37 1.57 3.68 -9.66
CA LYS A 37 2.97 3.99 -9.32
C LYS A 37 3.79 4.29 -10.58
N ALA A 38 3.64 3.48 -11.64
CA ALA A 38 4.29 3.72 -12.92
C ALA A 38 3.85 5.06 -13.56
N GLY A 39 2.60 5.46 -13.33
CA GLY A 39 2.06 6.76 -13.73
C GLY A 39 2.42 7.93 -12.81
N HIS A 40 3.25 7.71 -11.78
CA HIS A 40 3.62 8.71 -10.77
C HIS A 40 2.43 9.34 -10.02
N TYR A 41 1.41 8.56 -9.74
CA TYR A 41 0.27 9.01 -8.95
C TYR A 41 0.73 9.16 -7.50
N GLU A 42 0.21 10.17 -6.80
CA GLU A 42 0.33 10.24 -5.35
C GLU A 42 -0.75 9.36 -4.70
N LEU A 43 -0.58 9.02 -3.41
CA LEU A 43 -1.54 8.19 -2.68
C LEU A 43 -2.97 8.77 -2.77
N LEU A 44 -3.11 10.09 -2.61
CA LEU A 44 -4.41 10.76 -2.70
C LEU A 44 -5.05 10.54 -4.08
N ASP A 45 -4.27 10.72 -5.15
CA ASP A 45 -4.76 10.52 -6.52
C ASP A 45 -5.15 9.06 -6.73
N ALA A 46 -4.32 8.12 -6.25
CA ALA A 46 -4.59 6.69 -6.36
C ALA A 46 -5.88 6.26 -5.63
N MET A 47 -6.23 6.88 -4.51
CA MET A 47 -7.43 6.54 -3.74
C MET A 47 -8.70 7.24 -4.25
N THR A 48 -8.56 8.39 -4.90
CA THR A 48 -9.71 9.27 -5.20
C THR A 48 -9.94 9.50 -6.70
N LYS A 49 -9.21 8.78 -7.55
CA LYS A 49 -9.33 8.91 -9.01
C LYS A 49 -10.76 8.57 -9.44
N TRP A 50 -11.47 9.61 -9.86
CA TRP A 50 -12.85 9.59 -10.38
C TRP A 50 -13.07 8.73 -11.63
N THR A 51 -12.00 8.25 -12.27
CA THR A 51 -12.05 7.34 -13.42
C THR A 51 -11.61 5.92 -13.07
N LEU A 52 -11.59 5.56 -11.78
CA LEU A 52 -11.35 4.19 -11.36
C LEU A 52 -12.45 3.27 -11.89
N ASP A 53 -12.06 2.05 -12.25
CA ASP A 53 -13.02 0.98 -12.46
C ASP A 53 -13.78 0.76 -11.14
N GLN A 54 -15.11 0.69 -11.21
CA GLN A 54 -15.97 0.63 -10.02
C GLN A 54 -15.57 -0.47 -9.02
N PRO A 55 -15.21 -1.70 -9.43
CA PRO A 55 -14.77 -2.73 -8.48
C PRO A 55 -13.51 -2.35 -7.70
N VAL A 56 -12.58 -1.63 -8.32
CA VAL A 56 -11.36 -1.15 -7.65
C VAL A 56 -11.73 -0.03 -6.69
N PHE A 57 -12.58 0.91 -7.12
CA PHE A 57 -13.04 2.00 -6.27
C PHE A 57 -13.81 1.49 -5.03
N ASP A 58 -14.78 0.62 -5.21
CA ASP A 58 -15.58 0.04 -4.13
C ASP A 58 -14.67 -0.70 -3.13
N TRP A 59 -13.72 -1.48 -3.64
CA TRP A 59 -12.77 -2.17 -2.78
C TRP A 59 -11.88 -1.20 -2.00
N ILE A 60 -11.33 -0.16 -2.65
CA ILE A 60 -10.51 0.85 -1.98
C ILE A 60 -11.33 1.62 -0.95
N HIS A 61 -12.59 1.94 -1.24
CA HIS A 61 -13.48 2.63 -0.32
C HIS A 61 -13.65 1.82 0.98
N ASP A 62 -13.93 0.52 0.86
CA ASP A 62 -14.16 -0.36 2.00
C ASP A 62 -12.87 -0.83 2.70
N ASN A 63 -11.72 -0.76 2.02
CA ASN A 63 -10.42 -1.28 2.48
C ASN A 63 -9.30 -0.23 2.42
N SER A 64 -9.66 1.04 2.61
CA SER A 64 -8.76 2.19 2.42
C SER A 64 -7.46 2.11 3.22
N ASP A 65 -7.52 1.63 4.46
CA ASP A 65 -6.34 1.42 5.31
C ASP A 65 -5.40 0.33 4.76
N THR A 66 -5.96 -0.78 4.25
CA THR A 66 -5.20 -1.86 3.63
C THR A 66 -4.55 -1.40 2.33
N PHE A 67 -5.29 -0.66 1.51
CA PHE A 67 -4.76 -0.05 0.29
C PHE A 67 -3.59 0.90 0.60
N ALA A 68 -3.78 1.83 1.54
CA ALA A 68 -2.75 2.79 1.92
C ALA A 68 -1.50 2.09 2.47
N ARG A 69 -1.67 1.01 3.23
CA ARG A 69 -0.55 0.18 3.69
C ARG A 69 0.21 -0.47 2.54
N ALA A 70 -0.48 -1.12 1.61
CA ALA A 70 0.16 -1.73 0.43
C ALA A 70 0.92 -0.67 -0.39
N TRP A 71 0.30 0.50 -0.59
CA TRP A 71 0.87 1.62 -1.32
C TRP A 71 2.16 2.17 -0.70
N VAL A 72 2.15 2.40 0.62
CA VAL A 72 3.28 2.99 1.35
C VAL A 72 4.40 1.98 1.54
N LEU A 73 4.07 0.73 1.85
CA LEU A 73 5.07 -0.33 2.01
C LEU A 73 5.71 -0.72 0.67
N GLY A 74 4.98 -0.55 -0.44
CA GLY A 74 5.44 -1.03 -1.75
C GLY A 74 5.53 -2.56 -1.83
N ILE A 75 4.93 -3.27 -0.88
CA ILE A 75 4.92 -4.74 -0.81
C ILE A 75 3.59 -5.25 -0.26
N TRP A 76 3.07 -6.29 -0.88
CA TRP A 76 1.78 -6.90 -0.53
C TRP A 76 1.68 -8.34 -1.04
N ARG A 77 0.64 -9.06 -0.60
CA ARG A 77 0.29 -10.38 -1.10
C ARG A 77 -0.99 -10.32 -1.94
N VAL A 78 -0.97 -10.94 -3.11
CA VAL A 78 -2.15 -11.10 -3.97
C VAL A 78 -3.06 -12.17 -3.39
N GLU A 79 -4.34 -11.86 -3.18
CA GLU A 79 -5.31 -12.75 -2.54
C GLU A 79 -5.50 -14.06 -3.32
N GLU A 80 -5.64 -13.96 -4.64
CA GLU A 80 -6.02 -15.07 -5.51
C GLU A 80 -4.87 -16.06 -5.75
N THR A 81 -3.63 -15.58 -5.78
CA THR A 81 -2.45 -16.38 -6.12
C THR A 81 -1.54 -16.64 -4.92
N GLY A 82 -1.65 -15.84 -3.86
CA GLY A 82 -0.70 -15.83 -2.75
C GLY A 82 0.67 -15.25 -3.12
N GLU A 83 0.82 -14.70 -4.33
CA GLU A 83 2.06 -14.09 -4.81
C GLU A 83 2.41 -12.86 -3.98
N ILE A 84 3.70 -12.68 -3.65
CA ILE A 84 4.19 -11.48 -2.99
C ILE A 84 4.76 -10.55 -4.05
N VAL A 85 4.13 -9.39 -4.21
CA VAL A 85 4.59 -8.33 -5.10
C VAL A 85 5.39 -7.34 -4.29
N LYS A 86 6.57 -6.96 -4.79
CA LYS A 86 7.44 -5.93 -4.21
C LYS A 86 7.86 -4.97 -5.31
N LEU A 87 7.56 -3.70 -5.12
CA LEU A 87 8.04 -2.61 -5.97
C LEU A 87 9.37 -2.09 -5.40
N GLU A 88 10.39 -2.01 -6.24
CA GLU A 88 11.66 -1.36 -5.90
C GLU A 88 11.58 0.11 -6.35
N GLU A 89 12.09 1.04 -5.53
CA GLU A 89 12.13 2.48 -5.84
C GLU A 89 12.96 2.79 -7.10
#